data_AF-A0A432FQF3-F1
#
_entry.id   AF-A0A432FQF3-F1
#
_cell.length_a   1.000
_cell.length_b   1.000
_cell.length_c   1.000
_cell.angle_alpha   90.00
_cell.angle_beta   90.00
_cell.angle_gamma   90.00
#
_symmetry.space_group_name_H-M   'P 1'
#
loop_
_entity.id
_entity.type
_entity.pdbx_description
1 polymer ?
#
loop_
_entity_poly.entity_id
_entity_poly.type
_entity_poly.pdbx_seq_one_letter_code
_entity_poly.pdbx_strand_id
1 'polypeptide(L)'
;MLYHLLYPLRDVFSPFNIFQYITFRAAAAAILALIFTFLIGPWIIRMLHKYQIGEEIRHEGPASHQKKRGTPTMGGIMIICSVLIPTLLLTDLTN
;
A
#
# COMPACT_ATOMS: atom_id res chain seq x y z
N MET A 1 -3.51 -15.89 1.74
CA MET A 1 -4.82 -16.55 1.48
C MET A 1 -5.02 -16.98 0.03
N LEU A 2 -4.75 -16.12 -0.97
CA LEU A 2 -4.95 -16.48 -2.39
C LEU A 2 -3.94 -17.54 -2.88
N TYR A 3 -2.73 -17.55 -2.31
CA TYR A 3 -1.73 -18.60 -2.53
C TYR A 3 -2.28 -20.02 -2.30
N HIS A 4 -2.99 -20.26 -1.18
CA HIS A 4 -3.56 -21.58 -0.88
C HIS A 4 -4.68 -21.98 -1.85
N LEU A 5 -5.33 -21.02 -2.50
CA LEU A 5 -6.35 -21.27 -3.52
C LEU A 5 -5.73 -21.50 -4.91
N LEU A 6 -4.67 -20.77 -5.26
CA LEU A 6 -3.99 -20.87 -6.57
C LEU A 6 -3.04 -22.06 -6.67
N TYR A 7 -2.43 -22.48 -5.56
CA TYR A 7 -1.44 -23.56 -5.54
C TYR A 7 -2.01 -24.93 -5.99
N PRO A 8 -3.23 -25.37 -5.59
CA PRO A 8 -3.84 -26.60 -6.07
C PRO A 8 -4.19 -26.57 -7.57
N LEU A 9 -4.39 -25.38 -8.16
CA LEU A 9 -4.69 -25.22 -9.59
C LEU A 9 -3.47 -25.47 -10.49
N ARG A 10 -2.26 -25.61 -9.91
CA ARG A 10 -1.04 -25.99 -10.66
C ARG A 10 -1.20 -27.32 -11.39
N ASP A 11 -2.02 -28.23 -10.84
CA ASP A 11 -2.21 -29.58 -11.37
C ASP A 11 -3.12 -29.57 -12.61
N VAL A 12 -3.82 -28.45 -12.85
CA VAL A 12 -4.71 -28.23 -14.01
C VAL A 12 -4.06 -27.29 -15.05
N PHE A 13 -3.22 -26.34 -14.62
CA PHE A 13 -2.61 -25.35 -15.51
C PHE A 13 -1.16 -25.02 -15.10
N SER A 14 -0.20 -25.45 -15.92
CA SER A 14 1.25 -25.36 -15.68
C SER A 14 1.80 -23.96 -15.33
N PRO A 15 1.30 -22.83 -15.90
CA PRO A 15 1.75 -21.48 -15.53
C PRO A 15 1.58 -21.10 -14.06
N PHE A 16 0.67 -21.73 -13.30
CA PHE A 16 0.47 -21.43 -11.88
C PHE A 16 1.64 -21.88 -10.98
N ASN A 17 2.57 -22.69 -11.51
CA ASN A 17 3.77 -23.11 -10.78
C ASN A 17 4.67 -21.93 -10.36
N ILE A 18 4.57 -20.79 -11.07
CA ILE A 18 5.36 -19.58 -10.80
C ILE A 18 5.04 -19.00 -9.40
N PHE A 19 3.81 -19.22 -8.89
CA PHE A 19 3.42 -18.80 -7.54
C PHE A 19 4.11 -19.59 -6.42
N GLN A 20 4.91 -20.63 -6.71
CA GLN A 20 5.71 -21.31 -5.68
C GLN A 20 6.96 -20.52 -5.30
N TYR A 21 7.47 -19.69 -6.21
CA TYR A 21 8.70 -18.93 -5.97
C TYR A 21 8.42 -17.71 -5.11
N ILE A 22 9.12 -17.61 -3.98
CA ILE A 22 8.99 -16.48 -3.06
C ILE A 22 9.38 -15.14 -3.72
N THR A 23 10.36 -15.17 -4.62
CA THR A 23 10.82 -14.01 -5.40
C THR A 23 9.72 -13.45 -6.27
N PHE A 24 8.98 -14.31 -6.97
CA PHE A 24 7.84 -13.91 -7.79
C PHE A 24 6.71 -13.32 -6.94
N ARG A 25 6.35 -13.99 -5.84
CA ARG A 25 5.30 -13.52 -4.92
C ARG A 25 5.65 -12.16 -4.30
N ALA A 26 6.91 -11.97 -3.90
CA ALA A 26 7.39 -10.70 -3.37
C ALA A 26 7.33 -9.58 -4.41
N ALA A 27 7.81 -9.83 -5.63
CA ALA A 27 7.75 -8.86 -6.72
C ALA A 27 6.30 -8.49 -7.08
N ALA A 28 5.43 -9.49 -7.21
CA ALA A 28 4.01 -9.29 -7.48
C ALA A 28 3.32 -8.48 -6.37
N ALA A 29 3.65 -8.74 -5.10
CA ALA A 29 3.10 -7.99 -3.96
C ALA A 29 3.56 -6.52 -3.97
N ALA A 30 4.82 -6.26 -4.31
CA ALA A 30 5.34 -4.89 -4.43
C ALA A 30 4.66 -4.11 -5.57
N ILE A 31 4.48 -4.74 -6.74
CA ILE A 31 3.79 -4.13 -7.88
C ILE A 31 2.33 -3.84 -7.52
N LEU A 32 1.63 -4.78 -6.90
CA LEU A 32 0.25 -4.57 -6.46
C LEU A 32 0.16 -3.46 -5.41
N ALA A 33 1.09 -3.40 -4.44
CA ALA A 33 1.11 -2.34 -3.44
C ALA A 33 1.25 -0.95 -4.09
N LEU A 34 2.08 -0.83 -5.12
CA LEU A 34 2.24 0.39 -5.89
C LEU A 34 0.94 0.79 -6.60
N ILE A 35 0.30 -0.17 -7.29
CA ILE A 35 -0.98 0.06 -7.98
C ILE A 35 -2.05 0.50 -6.96
N PHE A 36 -2.17 -0.20 -5.83
CA PHE A 36 -3.10 0.16 -4.76
C PHE A 36 -2.83 1.55 -4.20
N THR A 37 -1.56 1.91 -4.01
CA THR A 37 -1.18 3.26 -3.54
C THR A 37 -1.66 4.34 -4.51
N PHE A 38 -1.52 4.14 -5.83
CA PHE A 38 -2.00 5.11 -6.82
C PHE A 38 -3.52 5.20 -6.90
N LEU A 39 -4.23 4.09 -6.75
CA LEU A 39 -5.70 4.06 -6.79
C LEU A 39 -6.32 4.69 -5.53
N ILE A 40 -5.84 4.28 -4.35
CA ILE A 40 -6.44 4.65 -3.06
C ILE A 40 -5.85 5.97 -2.52
N GLY A 41 -4.63 6.31 -2.90
CA GLY A 41 -3.91 7.49 -2.41
C GLY A 41 -4.69 8.81 -2.53
N PRO A 42 -5.24 9.18 -3.70
CA PRO A 42 -6.02 10.40 -3.85
C PRO A 42 -7.29 10.44 -2.99
N TRP A 43 -7.87 9.27 -2.67
CA TRP A 43 -9.02 9.19 -1.77
C TRP A 43 -8.60 9.39 -0.31
N ILE A 44 -7.51 8.76 0.14
CA ILE A 44 -6.96 8.96 1.49
C ILE A 44 -6.51 10.41 1.70
N ILE A 45 -5.83 11.01 0.73
CA ILE A 45 -5.38 12.42 0.80
C ILE A 45 -6.57 13.36 1.00
N ARG A 46 -7.66 13.19 0.22
CA ARG A 46 -8.89 13.98 0.37
C ARG A 46 -9.54 13.78 1.73
N MET A 47 -9.54 12.54 2.24
CA MET A 47 -10.06 12.21 3.56
C MET A 47 -9.26 12.90 4.68
N LEU A 48 -7.93 12.80 4.65
CA LEU A 48 -7.04 13.42 5.65
C LEU A 48 -7.17 14.95 5.65
N HIS A 49 -7.28 15.55 4.46
CA HIS A 49 -7.53 16.98 4.33
C HIS A 49 -8.90 17.39 4.89
N LYS A 50 -9.95 16.58 4.68
CA LYS A 50 -11.30 16.83 5.23
C LYS A 50 -11.32 16.81 6.76
N TYR A 51 -10.56 15.92 7.39
CA TYR A 51 -10.47 15.85 8.85
C TYR A 51 -9.48 16.85 9.47
N GLN A 52 -8.92 17.78 8.66
CA GLN A 52 -7.94 18.77 9.10
C GLN A 52 -6.73 18.15 9.82
N ILE A 53 -6.36 16.91 9.45
CA ILE A 53 -5.16 16.24 9.96
C ILE A 53 -3.94 16.77 9.20
N GLY A 54 -3.77 18.09 9.20
CA GLY A 54 -2.71 18.82 8.51
C GLY A 54 -1.67 19.33 9.49
N GLU A 55 -0.47 19.60 8.99
CA GLU A 55 0.61 20.14 9.82
C GLU A 55 0.30 21.60 10.17
N GLU A 56 0.12 21.90 11.46
CA GLU A 56 0.04 23.28 11.94
C GLU A 56 1.45 23.89 11.98
N ILE A 57 1.66 24.92 11.18
CA ILE A 57 2.97 25.58 11.08
C ILE A 57 2.96 26.81 11.97
N ARG A 58 3.86 26.81 12.96
CA ARG A 58 4.05 27.93 13.89
C ARG A 58 4.43 29.20 13.13
N HIS A 59 3.85 30.33 13.54
CA HIS A 59 4.07 31.63 12.90
C HIS A 59 5.52 32.14 13.00
N GLU A 60 6.30 31.62 13.95
CA GLU A 60 7.68 32.02 14.26
C GLU A 60 8.73 31.40 13.32
N GLY A 61 8.31 30.51 12.41
CA GLY A 61 9.22 29.80 11.49
C GLY A 61 9.58 30.61 10.24
N PRO A 62 10.63 30.19 9.49
CA PRO A 62 11.01 30.82 8.23
C PRO A 62 9.85 30.80 7.22
N ALA A 63 9.72 31.85 6.40
CA ALA A 63 8.62 31.99 5.43
C ALA A 63 8.50 30.81 4.45
N SER A 64 9.61 30.11 4.16
CA SER A 64 9.62 28.88 3.35
C SER A 64 8.80 27.74 3.97
N HIS A 65 8.70 27.67 5.30
CA HIS A 65 7.92 26.66 5.99
C HIS A 65 6.42 26.90 5.84
N GLN A 66 5.96 28.15 5.75
CA GLN A 66 4.54 28.46 5.57
C GLN A 66 3.95 27.84 4.29
N LYS A 67 4.77 27.55 3.27
CA LYS A 67 4.33 26.86 2.05
C LYS A 67 3.87 25.41 2.26
N LYS A 68 4.26 24.78 3.38
CA LYS A 68 3.82 23.42 3.73
C LYS A 68 2.52 23.41 4.54
N ARG A 69 1.94 24.58 4.84
CA ARG A 69 0.76 24.68 5.70
C ARG A 69 -0.42 24.00 5.02
N GLY A 70 -1.04 23.05 5.70
CA GLY A 70 -2.17 22.28 5.17
C GLY A 70 -1.78 21.03 4.37
N THR A 71 -0.48 20.66 4.28
CA THR A 71 -0.13 19.33 3.79
C THR A 71 -0.64 18.28 4.78
N PRO A 72 -1.42 17.28 4.32
CA PRO A 72 -1.97 16.25 5.20
C PRO A 72 -0.83 15.45 5.83
N THR A 73 -0.94 15.24 7.15
CA THR A 73 -0.06 14.38 7.93
C THR A 73 -0.62 12.95 7.92
N MET A 74 0.18 11.95 8.29
CA MET A 74 -0.19 10.52 8.31
C MET A 74 -0.15 9.77 6.95
N GLY A 75 0.83 10.06 6.10
CA GLY A 75 1.12 9.22 4.92
C GLY A 75 1.37 7.74 5.24
N GLY A 76 1.75 7.41 6.49
CA GLY A 76 1.88 6.03 6.97
C GLY A 76 0.59 5.21 6.87
N ILE A 77 -0.59 5.83 7.02
CA ILE A 77 -1.87 5.14 6.84
C ILE A 77 -2.02 4.65 5.40
N MET A 78 -1.63 5.49 4.43
CA MET A 78 -1.64 5.14 3.01
C MET A 78 -0.72 3.96 2.72
N ILE A 79 0.48 3.93 3.32
CA ILE A 79 1.43 2.83 3.18
C ILE A 79 0.85 1.54 3.77
N ILE A 80 0.37 1.59 5.01
CA ILE A 80 -0.18 0.40 5.71
C ILE A 80 -1.35 -0.19 4.93
N CYS A 81 -2.31 0.64 4.51
CA CYS A 81 -3.46 0.19 3.72
C CYS A 81 -3.04 -0.43 2.38
N SER A 82 -2.04 0.16 1.71
CA SER A 82 -1.61 -0.29 0.39
C SER A 82 -0.75 -1.55 0.42
N VAL A 83 -0.06 -1.83 1.54
CA VAL A 83 0.74 -3.04 1.73
C VAL A 83 -0.09 -4.20 2.29
N LEU A 84 -1.07 -3.93 3.17
CA LEU A 84 -1.90 -4.96 3.80
C LEU A 84 -2.62 -5.83 2.77
N ILE A 85 -3.23 -5.24 1.74
CA ILE A 85 -4.02 -5.97 0.75
C ILE A 85 -3.14 -6.95 -0.06
N PRO A 86 -2.03 -6.51 -0.71
CA PRO A 86 -1.11 -7.42 -1.38
C PRO A 86 -0.52 -8.49 -0.47
N THR A 87 -0.17 -8.13 0.77
CA THR A 87 0.39 -9.08 1.74
C THR A 87 -0.60 -10.19 2.06
N LEU A 88 -1.87 -9.88 2.37
CA LEU A 88 -2.90 -10.87 2.67
C LEU A 88 -3.21 -11.79 1.47
N LEU A 89 -3.14 -11.25 0.26
CA LEU A 89 -3.39 -11.99 -0.98
C LEU A 89 -2.24 -12.96 -1.27
N LEU A 90 -1.01 -12.47 -1.34
CA LEU A 90 0.13 -13.18 -1.93
C LEU A 90 1.08 -13.82 -0.92
N THR A 91 1.07 -13.38 0.35
CA THR A 91 1.99 -13.90 1.38
C THR A 91 1.40 -15.13 2.08
N ASP A 92 2.30 -15.98 2.57
CA ASP A 92 1.94 -17.12 3.40
C ASP A 92 1.87 -16.61 4.84
N LEU A 93 0.69 -16.69 5.43
CA LEU A 93 0.45 -16.18 6.79
C LEU A 93 0.76 -17.24 7.86
N THR A 94 1.12 -18.46 7.43
CA THR A 94 1.42 -19.60 8.32
C THR A 94 2.92 -19.80 8.54
N ASN A 95 3.74 -18.90 8.01
CA ASN A 95 5.20 -18.94 8.10
C ASN A 95 5.71 -18.99 9.54
#